data_AF-A0A820MCL5-F1
#
_entry.id   AF-A0A820MCL5-F1
#
_cell.length_a   1.000
_cell.length_b   1.000
_cell.length_c   1.000
_cell.angle_alpha   90.00
_cell.angle_beta   90.00
_cell.angle_gamma   90.00
#
_symmetry.space_group_name_H-M   'P 1'
#
loop_
_entity.id
_entity.type
_entity.pdbx_description
1 polymer ?
#
loop_
_entity_poly.entity_id
_entity_poly.type
_entity_poly.pdbx_seq_one_letter_code
_entity_poly.pdbx_strand_id
1 'polypeptide(L)'
;MGGIGKVVQIDESLFRGKRKYNRGRLLLGNRNNNANIVNNNNNNNNNNVNNNNNNDPASDGTSSSSNESDDDDITPQRNRNYGRRIEGPWIFGIAEPTEEGHEVRFFHVQRRDAATLIPIIWKHVYPGTTIWSDEWKAYSRLQTGYGYDHQTVNHSQNFIDPNTGCHTQLIESLWSHTKTKILRTMRGSTLLESHLTEYWYRTTHKNMFPSILEDIRRYRMK
;
A
#
# COMPACT_ATOMS: atom_id res chain seq x y z
N MET A 1 -18.81 14.67 0.83
CA MET A 1 -18.89 14.10 -0.52
C MET A 1 -20.12 13.23 -0.60
N GLY A 2 -20.65 13.05 -1.80
CA GLY A 2 -21.83 12.25 -2.07
C GLY A 2 -23.12 12.93 -1.60
N GLY A 3 -24.13 12.11 -1.37
CA GLY A 3 -25.51 12.47 -1.14
C GLY A 3 -26.44 11.62 -2.00
N ILE A 4 -27.74 11.75 -1.78
CA ILE A 4 -28.75 11.04 -2.57
C ILE A 4 -28.57 11.39 -4.06
N GLY A 5 -28.49 10.37 -4.90
CA GLY A 5 -28.27 10.51 -6.35
C GLY A 5 -26.84 10.87 -6.76
N LYS A 6 -25.88 10.86 -5.82
CA LYS A 6 -24.45 11.05 -6.10
C LYS A 6 -23.72 9.71 -5.98
N VAL A 7 -22.65 9.59 -6.77
CA VAL A 7 -21.78 8.43 -6.80
C VAL A 7 -20.40 8.82 -6.26
N VAL A 8 -19.88 8.00 -5.34
CA VAL A 8 -18.53 8.13 -4.80
C VAL A 8 -17.76 6.85 -5.08
N GLN A 9 -16.54 6.98 -5.61
CA GLN A 9 -15.63 5.86 -5.83
C GLN A 9 -14.64 5.75 -4.67
N ILE A 10 -14.41 4.53 -4.18
CA ILE A 10 -13.46 4.24 -3.10
C ILE A 10 -12.48 3.14 -3.51
N ASP A 11 -11.24 3.23 -3.04
CA ASP A 11 -10.18 2.25 -3.32
C ASP A 11 -9.01 2.44 -2.34
N GLU A 12 -8.19 1.40 -2.16
CA GLU A 12 -6.97 1.44 -1.37
C GLU A 12 -5.75 1.19 -2.22
N SER A 13 -4.71 1.99 -1.98
CA SER A 13 -3.46 1.86 -2.72
C SER A 13 -2.25 1.90 -1.83
N LEU A 14 -1.33 0.97 -2.10
CA LEU A 14 -0.02 0.96 -1.45
C LEU A 14 0.86 2.05 -2.06
N PHE A 15 1.33 2.97 -1.22
CA PHE A 15 2.17 4.09 -1.61
C PHE A 15 3.66 3.68 -1.57
N ARG A 16 4.14 3.03 -2.64
CA ARG A 16 5.54 2.63 -2.79
C ARG A 16 6.12 3.04 -4.15
N GLY A 17 7.41 3.36 -4.18
CA GLY A 17 8.16 3.54 -5.44
C GLY A 17 8.37 2.20 -6.17
N LYS A 18 8.25 2.18 -7.50
CA LYS A 18 8.60 1.00 -8.33
C LYS A 18 10.13 0.92 -8.54
N ARG A 19 10.72 -0.29 -8.58
CA ARG A 19 12.13 -0.49 -8.99
C ARG A 19 12.25 -1.41 -10.21
N LYS A 20 12.96 -0.91 -11.23
CA LYS A 20 14.30 -1.39 -11.61
C LYS A 20 15.07 -0.17 -12.14
N TYR A 21 16.22 0.12 -11.53
CA TYR A 21 17.04 1.34 -11.63
C TYR A 21 16.38 2.60 -11.03
N ASN A 22 16.80 2.95 -9.81
CA ASN A 22 16.19 3.89 -8.87
C ASN A 22 15.81 5.29 -9.44
N ARG A 23 14.53 5.69 -9.31
CA ARG A 23 14.08 7.08 -9.04
C ARG A 23 12.79 7.08 -8.19
N GLY A 24 12.74 7.88 -7.09
CA GLY A 24 11.53 8.16 -6.28
C GLY A 24 11.27 7.31 -5.02
N ARG A 25 12.28 7.08 -4.17
CA ARG A 25 12.21 6.13 -3.04
C ARG A 25 11.49 6.73 -1.81
N LEU A 26 10.48 6.03 -1.26
CA LEU A 26 9.97 6.21 0.11
C LEU A 26 10.62 5.20 1.08
N LEU A 27 11.12 5.68 2.22
CA LEU A 27 11.46 4.98 3.49
C LEU A 27 11.21 6.02 4.61
N LEU A 28 10.57 5.75 5.74
CA LEU A 28 10.71 4.63 6.68
C LEU A 28 9.35 4.03 7.10
N GLY A 29 9.30 2.69 7.17
CA GLY A 29 8.42 2.00 8.12
C GLY A 29 8.92 2.24 9.55
N ASN A 30 8.00 2.41 10.49
CA ASN A 30 8.28 2.75 11.89
C ASN A 30 9.42 1.91 12.51
N ARG A 31 10.36 2.58 13.18
CA ARG A 31 11.19 1.97 14.22
C ARG A 31 10.28 1.67 15.42
N ASN A 32 10.01 0.40 15.67
CA ASN A 32 9.56 -0.03 16.99
C ASN A 32 10.72 0.20 17.97
N ASN A 33 10.62 1.22 18.81
CA ASN A 33 11.40 1.32 20.04
C ASN A 33 10.80 0.31 21.03
N ASN A 34 11.17 -0.96 20.90
CA ASN A 34 11.09 -1.99 21.94
C ASN A 34 11.67 -3.30 21.39
N ALA A 35 13.00 -3.43 21.40
CA ALA A 35 13.68 -4.71 21.47
C ALA A 35 15.16 -4.52 21.84
N ASN A 36 15.50 -4.99 23.04
CA ASN A 36 16.81 -5.46 23.49
C ASN A 36 17.85 -4.41 23.94
N ILE A 37 17.58 -3.84 25.12
CA ILE A 37 18.58 -3.87 26.19
C ILE A 37 18.78 -5.35 26.54
N VAL A 38 19.80 -5.98 25.96
CA VAL A 38 20.37 -7.22 26.53
C VAL A 38 21.80 -6.90 26.89
N ASN A 39 22.01 -6.96 28.20
CA ASN A 39 23.26 -6.77 28.93
C ASN A 39 24.42 -7.52 28.29
N ASN A 40 25.47 -6.80 27.90
CA ASN A 40 26.81 -7.39 27.81
C ASN A 40 27.47 -7.27 29.18
N ASN A 41 27.31 -8.30 30.00
CA ASN A 41 28.11 -8.54 31.20
C ASN A 41 28.86 -9.86 31.04
N ASN A 42 30.18 -9.73 30.82
CA ASN A 42 31.28 -10.44 31.46
C ASN A 42 31.39 -11.99 31.43
N ASN A 43 32.56 -12.38 30.91
CA ASN A 43 33.58 -13.24 31.53
C ASN A 43 33.55 -14.77 31.37
N ASN A 44 34.57 -15.20 30.61
CA ASN A 44 35.66 -16.13 30.96
C ASN A 44 35.44 -17.63 31.22
N ASN A 45 36.32 -18.38 30.53
CA ASN A 45 37.09 -19.55 30.98
C ASN A 45 36.36 -20.91 31.11
N ASN A 46 36.76 -21.91 30.31
CA ASN A 46 37.92 -22.77 30.61
C ASN A 46 38.10 -23.94 29.62
N ASN A 47 39.34 -24.41 29.57
CA ASN A 47 39.94 -25.51 28.81
C ASN A 47 39.37 -26.90 29.11
N ASN A 48 39.50 -27.82 28.13
CA ASN A 48 40.17 -29.15 28.14
C ASN A 48 39.44 -30.13 27.20
N VAL A 49 40.02 -30.65 26.10
CA VAL A 49 41.17 -31.58 25.91
C VAL A 49 40.67 -32.98 25.47
N ASN A 50 41.39 -33.53 24.47
CA ASN A 50 41.47 -34.93 23.99
C ASN A 50 40.35 -35.45 23.06
N ASN A 51 40.62 -36.23 22.00
CA ASN A 51 41.86 -36.78 21.45
C ASN A 51 41.62 -37.29 20.01
N ASN A 52 42.62 -37.03 19.15
CA ASN A 52 43.25 -37.89 18.13
C ASN A 52 42.44 -39.02 17.43
N ASN A 53 42.46 -39.04 16.09
CA ASN A 53 43.46 -39.80 15.33
C ASN A 53 43.36 -39.57 13.81
N ASN A 54 44.52 -39.35 13.21
CA ASN A 54 44.79 -39.26 11.77
C ASN A 54 44.55 -40.61 11.07
N ASN A 55 44.28 -40.59 9.76
CA ASN A 55 45.05 -41.30 8.72
C ASN A 55 44.44 -41.04 7.32
N ASP A 56 45.10 -40.17 6.54
CA ASP A 56 45.27 -40.32 5.09
C ASP A 56 46.20 -41.54 4.83
N PRO A 57 46.24 -42.22 3.66
CA PRO A 57 46.44 -41.55 2.36
C PRO A 57 45.89 -42.23 1.06
N ALA A 58 45.74 -41.38 0.05
CA ALA A 58 46.16 -41.54 -1.36
C ALA A 58 45.62 -42.67 -2.29
N SER A 59 45.63 -42.29 -3.58
CA SER A 59 45.56 -43.07 -4.84
C SER A 59 44.16 -43.41 -5.36
N ASP A 60 43.73 -42.86 -6.50
CA ASP A 60 44.15 -43.08 -7.92
C ASP A 60 43.35 -44.22 -8.57
N GLY A 61 42.95 -44.04 -9.83
CA GLY A 61 42.52 -45.16 -10.68
C GLY A 61 41.01 -45.32 -10.96
N THR A 62 40.56 -44.61 -11.98
CA THR A 62 39.60 -44.98 -13.03
C THR A 62 39.21 -46.48 -13.16
N SER A 63 37.91 -46.81 -13.17
CA SER A 63 37.19 -47.51 -14.28
C SER A 63 35.81 -48.08 -13.91
N SER A 64 34.87 -47.88 -14.85
CA SER A 64 33.54 -48.44 -15.11
C SER A 64 32.93 -49.52 -14.18
N SER A 65 31.68 -49.28 -13.75
CA SER A 65 30.57 -50.24 -13.89
C SER A 65 29.23 -49.55 -13.60
N SER A 66 28.29 -49.73 -14.53
CA SER A 66 26.87 -49.41 -14.42
C SER A 66 26.21 -50.09 -13.20
N ASN A 67 25.30 -49.38 -12.52
CA ASN A 67 23.89 -49.78 -12.34
C ASN A 67 23.12 -48.76 -11.49
N GLU A 68 21.93 -48.44 -11.99
CA GLU A 68 20.67 -48.22 -11.26
C GLU A 68 20.49 -46.96 -10.38
N SER A 69 19.55 -46.14 -10.87
CA SER A 69 18.46 -45.50 -10.12
C SER A 69 18.82 -44.56 -8.98
N ASP A 70 18.61 -43.26 -9.18
CA ASP A 70 17.56 -42.54 -8.45
C ASP A 70 17.40 -41.11 -9.00
N ASP A 71 16.14 -40.71 -9.14
CA ASP A 71 15.66 -39.41 -9.55
C ASP A 71 16.25 -38.29 -8.68
N ASP A 72 16.92 -37.32 -9.30
CA ASP A 72 16.94 -35.93 -8.84
C ASP A 72 17.23 -35.02 -10.03
N ASP A 73 16.16 -34.59 -10.71
CA ASP A 73 16.17 -33.46 -11.63
C ASP A 73 16.60 -32.22 -10.83
N ILE A 74 17.90 -31.94 -10.83
CA ILE A 74 18.47 -30.66 -10.41
C ILE A 74 17.99 -29.60 -11.40
N THR A 75 16.74 -29.18 -11.23
CA THR A 75 16.31 -27.90 -11.77
C THR A 75 17.12 -26.83 -11.04
N PRO A 76 17.92 -26.00 -11.72
CA PRO A 76 18.60 -24.92 -11.04
C PRO A 76 17.51 -24.01 -10.50
N GLN A 77 17.34 -24.02 -9.17
CA GLN A 77 16.49 -23.10 -8.46
C GLN A 77 16.90 -21.70 -8.92
N ARG A 78 16.08 -21.16 -9.82
CA ARG A 78 16.17 -19.78 -10.25
C ARG A 78 15.84 -18.97 -9.00
N ASN A 79 16.87 -18.71 -8.20
CA ASN A 79 16.89 -17.65 -7.20
C ASN A 79 16.73 -16.34 -7.96
N ARG A 80 15.51 -16.10 -8.43
CA ARG A 80 15.04 -14.79 -8.78
C ARG A 80 15.08 -14.05 -7.46
N ASN A 81 16.14 -13.28 -7.28
CA ASN A 81 16.21 -12.22 -6.30
C ASN A 81 15.07 -11.24 -6.60
N TYR A 82 13.85 -11.58 -6.19
CA TYR A 82 12.81 -10.60 -5.95
C TYR A 82 13.35 -9.77 -4.80
N GLY A 83 14.13 -8.74 -5.13
CA GLY A 83 14.70 -7.83 -4.15
C GLY A 83 13.63 -7.42 -3.16
N ARG A 84 13.99 -7.43 -1.86
CA ARG A 84 13.11 -7.15 -0.72
C ARG A 84 12.05 -6.11 -1.08
N ARG A 85 10.76 -6.52 -1.10
CA ARG A 85 9.63 -5.62 -1.41
C ARG A 85 9.72 -4.42 -0.47
N ILE A 86 9.66 -3.21 -1.03
CA ILE A 86 9.75 -1.97 -0.26
C ILE A 86 8.40 -1.75 0.45
N GLU A 87 8.44 -1.63 1.77
CA GLU A 87 7.31 -1.21 2.62
C GLU A 87 6.97 0.26 2.33
N GLY A 88 5.69 0.53 2.07
CA GLY A 88 5.13 1.87 1.96
C GLY A 88 3.79 1.88 2.70
N PRO A 89 3.28 3.06 3.10
CA PRO A 89 2.01 3.13 3.79
C PRO A 89 0.85 2.73 2.89
N TRP A 90 -0.19 2.16 3.49
CA TRP A 90 -1.48 2.02 2.82
C TRP A 90 -2.22 3.35 2.89
N ILE A 91 -2.76 3.77 1.75
CA ILE A 91 -3.59 4.97 1.65
C ILE A 91 -4.96 4.53 1.16
N PHE A 92 -6.01 5.03 1.80
CA PHE A 92 -7.40 4.88 1.38
C PHE A 92 -7.85 6.15 0.65
N GLY A 93 -8.51 6.01 -0.49
CA GLY A 93 -9.00 7.10 -1.31
C GLY A 93 -10.52 7.12 -1.40
N ILE A 94 -11.08 8.33 -1.45
CA ILE A 94 -12.50 8.59 -1.70
C ILE A 94 -12.56 9.69 -2.76
N ALA A 95 -13.22 9.42 -3.89
CA ALA A 95 -13.30 10.34 -5.03
C ALA A 95 -14.75 10.54 -5.51
N GLU A 96 -15.10 11.78 -5.88
CA GLU A 96 -16.40 12.15 -6.42
C GLU A 96 -16.20 13.03 -7.66
N PRO A 97 -16.86 12.73 -8.80
CA PRO A 97 -16.92 13.67 -9.91
C PRO A 97 -17.77 14.89 -9.52
N THR A 98 -17.31 16.08 -9.88
CA THR A 98 -18.04 17.34 -9.63
C THR A 98 -18.28 18.06 -10.96
N GLU A 99 -19.19 19.03 -10.97
CA GLU A 99 -19.43 19.87 -12.16
C GLU A 99 -18.17 20.60 -12.63
N GLU A 100 -17.25 20.87 -11.70
CA GLU A 100 -16.01 21.58 -11.94
C GLU A 100 -14.79 20.68 -12.18
N GLY A 101 -14.96 19.37 -12.13
CA GLY A 101 -13.89 18.37 -12.22
C GLY A 101 -14.13 17.21 -11.27
N HIS A 102 -13.42 17.17 -10.14
CA HIS A 102 -13.52 16.12 -9.14
C HIS A 102 -13.04 16.60 -7.78
N GLU A 103 -13.53 15.97 -6.71
CA GLU A 103 -12.96 16.06 -5.36
C GLU A 103 -12.35 14.70 -5.01
N VAL A 104 -11.16 14.70 -4.40
CA VAL A 104 -10.58 13.46 -3.85
C VAL A 104 -9.92 13.68 -2.51
N ARG A 105 -10.16 12.74 -1.60
CA ARG A 105 -9.58 12.71 -0.26
C ARG A 105 -8.78 11.43 -0.11
N PHE A 106 -7.57 11.56 0.41
CA PHE A 106 -6.68 10.44 0.68
C PHE A 106 -6.32 10.40 2.15
N PHE A 107 -6.40 9.21 2.75
CA PHE A 107 -6.19 8.97 4.17
C PHE A 107 -5.12 7.90 4.34
N HIS A 108 -4.07 8.22 5.08
CA HIS A 108 -3.16 7.18 5.53
C HIS A 108 -3.84 6.25 6.52
N VAL A 109 -3.75 4.95 6.25
CA VAL A 109 -4.33 3.90 7.06
C VAL A 109 -3.27 2.85 7.39
N GLN A 110 -3.21 2.42 8.64
CA GLN A 110 -2.28 1.36 9.04
C GLN A 110 -2.78 -0.02 8.56
N ARG A 111 -4.10 -0.20 8.50
CA ARG A 111 -4.77 -1.44 8.08
C ARG A 111 -5.90 -1.13 7.10
N ARG A 112 -6.21 -2.09 6.22
CA ARG A 112 -7.30 -2.02 5.23
C ARG A 112 -8.48 -2.92 5.59
N ASP A 113 -8.79 -2.97 6.88
CA ASP A 113 -9.92 -3.74 7.37
C ASP A 113 -11.17 -2.87 7.50
N ALA A 114 -12.32 -3.52 7.60
CA ALA A 114 -13.61 -2.84 7.72
C ALA A 114 -13.64 -1.90 8.94
N ALA A 115 -13.01 -2.30 10.05
CA ALA A 115 -12.93 -1.53 11.28
C ALA A 115 -12.17 -0.20 11.12
N THR A 116 -11.23 -0.13 10.18
CA THR A 116 -10.49 1.10 9.86
C THR A 116 -11.20 1.92 8.79
N LEU A 117 -11.70 1.29 7.72
CA LEU A 117 -12.19 2.00 6.54
C LEU A 117 -13.61 2.53 6.71
N ILE A 118 -14.51 1.77 7.34
CA ILE A 118 -15.92 2.17 7.48
C ILE A 118 -16.08 3.47 8.27
N PRO A 119 -15.38 3.69 9.42
CA PRO A 119 -15.47 4.97 10.12
C PRO A 119 -15.01 6.17 9.27
N ILE A 120 -14.02 5.97 8.39
CA ILE A 120 -13.56 7.02 7.47
C ILE A 120 -14.64 7.31 6.43
N ILE A 121 -15.21 6.28 5.80
CA ILE A 121 -16.33 6.42 4.85
C ILE A 121 -17.47 7.18 5.51
N TRP A 122 -17.91 6.74 6.70
CA TRP A 122 -19.02 7.34 7.43
C TRP A 122 -18.80 8.82 7.76
N LYS A 123 -17.57 9.20 8.11
CA LYS A 123 -17.22 10.58 8.41
C LYS A 123 -17.20 11.49 7.18
N HIS A 124 -16.90 10.96 6.00
CA HIS A 124 -16.59 11.77 4.81
C HIS A 124 -17.61 11.64 3.67
N VAL A 125 -18.48 10.63 3.71
CA VAL A 125 -19.50 10.31 2.70
C VAL A 125 -20.88 10.34 3.34
N TYR A 126 -21.77 11.17 2.79
CA TYR A 126 -23.14 11.29 3.31
C TYR A 126 -23.94 9.99 3.13
N PRO A 127 -24.76 9.57 4.11
CA PRO A 127 -25.72 8.47 3.91
C PRO A 127 -26.63 8.73 2.69
N GLY A 128 -27.09 7.65 2.04
CA GLY A 128 -27.86 7.68 0.79
C GLY A 128 -27.00 7.80 -0.48
N THR A 129 -25.67 7.87 -0.34
CA THR A 129 -24.72 7.86 -1.47
C THR A 129 -24.62 6.46 -2.09
N THR A 130 -24.50 6.40 -3.42
CA THR A 130 -24.07 5.19 -4.11
C THR A 130 -22.54 5.12 -4.07
N ILE A 131 -22.01 4.05 -3.46
CA ILE A 131 -20.57 3.81 -3.36
C ILE A 131 -20.16 2.79 -4.41
N TRP A 132 -19.15 3.09 -5.20
CA TRP A 132 -18.53 2.20 -6.17
C TRP A 132 -17.14 1.77 -5.70
N SER A 133 -16.88 0.46 -5.69
CA SER A 133 -15.56 -0.10 -5.36
C SER A 133 -15.27 -1.35 -6.18
N ASP A 134 -14.06 -1.90 -6.01
CA ASP A 134 -13.79 -3.28 -6.38
C ASP A 134 -14.47 -4.28 -5.40
N GLU A 135 -14.35 -5.58 -5.65
CA GLU A 135 -14.94 -6.64 -4.83
C GLU A 135 -14.17 -6.92 -3.52
N TRP A 136 -13.73 -5.88 -2.82
CA TRP A 136 -12.99 -6.05 -1.58
C TRP A 136 -13.90 -6.41 -0.39
N LYS A 137 -13.60 -7.53 0.28
CA LYS A 137 -14.43 -8.09 1.37
C LYS A 137 -14.69 -7.12 2.54
N ALA A 138 -13.77 -6.21 2.82
CA ALA A 138 -13.96 -5.21 3.90
C ALA A 138 -15.18 -4.30 3.66
N TYR A 139 -15.60 -4.11 2.40
CA TYR A 139 -16.75 -3.28 2.05
C TYR A 139 -18.10 -3.98 2.13
N SER A 140 -18.12 -5.31 2.30
CA SER A 140 -19.37 -6.10 2.36
C SER A 140 -20.41 -5.61 3.37
N ARG A 141 -19.99 -4.85 4.40
CA ARG A 141 -20.88 -4.29 5.42
C ARG A 141 -21.50 -2.94 5.06
N LEU A 142 -21.07 -2.29 3.98
CA LEU A 142 -21.58 -0.97 3.58
C LEU A 142 -23.08 -1.03 3.22
N GLN A 143 -23.48 -2.08 2.50
CA GLN A 143 -24.88 -2.29 2.07
C GLN A 143 -25.85 -2.48 3.24
N THR A 144 -25.43 -3.17 4.30
CA THR A 144 -26.35 -3.75 5.29
C THR A 144 -26.48 -2.97 6.60
N GLY A 145 -25.75 -1.86 6.77
CA GLY A 145 -25.76 -1.17 8.08
C GLY A 145 -25.48 0.33 8.11
N TYR A 146 -25.13 0.95 6.98
CA TYR A 146 -24.66 2.36 6.98
C TYR A 146 -25.44 3.28 6.03
N GLY A 147 -26.52 2.76 5.42
CA GLY A 147 -27.37 3.54 4.53
C GLY A 147 -26.70 3.91 3.22
N TYR A 148 -25.77 3.10 2.72
CA TYR A 148 -25.15 3.27 1.41
C TYR A 148 -25.72 2.26 0.42
N ASP A 149 -25.86 2.68 -0.83
CA ASP A 149 -26.05 1.76 -1.96
C ASP A 149 -24.67 1.38 -2.50
N HIS A 150 -24.14 0.25 -2.04
CA HIS A 150 -22.82 -0.22 -2.41
C HIS A 150 -22.90 -1.14 -3.63
N GLN A 151 -22.23 -0.73 -4.69
CA GLN A 151 -22.08 -1.50 -5.92
C GLN A 151 -20.60 -1.80 -6.13
N THR A 152 -20.32 -2.98 -6.69
CA THR A 152 -18.96 -3.47 -6.90
C THR A 152 -18.75 -3.84 -8.35
N VAL A 153 -17.52 -3.67 -8.83
CA VAL A 153 -17.10 -4.17 -10.15
C VAL A 153 -16.01 -5.23 -10.01
N ASN A 154 -16.16 -6.33 -10.72
CA ASN A 154 -15.14 -7.37 -10.81
C ASN A 154 -14.12 -7.04 -11.92
N HIS A 155 -12.99 -6.44 -11.53
CA HIS A 155 -11.93 -6.07 -12.48
C HIS A 155 -11.23 -7.23 -13.19
N SER A 156 -11.44 -8.48 -12.75
CA SER A 156 -10.91 -9.64 -13.49
C SER A 156 -11.78 -10.02 -14.69
N GLN A 157 -13.03 -9.54 -14.72
CA GLN A 157 -14.01 -9.87 -15.75
C GLN A 157 -14.39 -8.66 -16.59
N ASN A 158 -14.58 -7.49 -15.95
CA ASN A 158 -15.16 -6.32 -16.58
C ASN A 158 -14.45 -5.02 -16.15
N PHE A 159 -14.33 -4.05 -17.07
CA PHE A 159 -13.89 -2.68 -16.76
C PHE A 159 -15.02 -1.81 -16.22
N ILE A 160 -16.25 -2.14 -16.60
CA ILE A 160 -17.50 -1.51 -16.18
C ILE A 160 -18.47 -2.67 -15.94
N ASP A 161 -19.13 -2.71 -14.80
CA ASP A 161 -20.14 -3.73 -14.55
C ASP A 161 -21.31 -3.57 -15.54
N PRO A 162 -21.64 -4.59 -16.34
CA PRO A 162 -22.59 -4.46 -17.44
C PRO A 162 -24.04 -4.27 -16.97
N ASN A 163 -24.37 -4.63 -15.73
CA ASN A 163 -25.73 -4.56 -15.20
C ASN A 163 -25.99 -3.23 -14.49
N THR A 164 -25.00 -2.73 -13.76
CA THR A 164 -25.12 -1.55 -12.89
C THR A 164 -24.43 -0.31 -13.46
N GLY A 165 -23.50 -0.49 -14.42
CA GLY A 165 -22.63 0.57 -14.90
C GLY A 165 -21.50 0.94 -13.93
N CYS A 166 -21.35 0.21 -12.82
CA CYS A 166 -20.35 0.48 -11.79
C CYS A 166 -18.91 0.42 -12.34
N HIS A 167 -18.09 1.40 -12.01
CA HIS A 167 -16.66 1.44 -12.35
C HIS A 167 -15.84 2.27 -11.35
N THR A 168 -14.53 2.06 -11.29
CA THR A 168 -13.59 2.76 -10.37
C THR A 168 -12.56 3.62 -11.11
N GLN A 169 -12.80 3.89 -12.41
CA GLN A 169 -11.85 4.60 -13.29
C GLN A 169 -11.37 5.96 -12.78
N LEU A 170 -12.24 6.74 -12.10
CA LEU A 170 -11.86 8.05 -11.59
C LEU A 170 -10.80 7.90 -10.50
N ILE A 171 -11.07 7.05 -9.50
CA ILE A 171 -10.13 6.85 -8.39
C ILE A 171 -8.83 6.18 -8.86
N GLU A 172 -8.90 5.23 -9.80
CA GLU A 172 -7.72 4.62 -10.43
C GLU A 172 -6.84 5.65 -11.15
N SER A 173 -7.45 6.52 -11.95
CA SER A 173 -6.74 7.62 -12.63
C SER A 173 -6.10 8.56 -11.62
N LEU A 174 -6.82 8.95 -10.57
CA LEU A 174 -6.32 9.84 -9.53
C LEU A 174 -5.13 9.24 -8.78
N TRP A 175 -5.15 7.94 -8.47
CA TRP A 175 -3.99 7.27 -7.88
C TRP A 175 -2.73 7.41 -8.72
N SER A 176 -2.84 7.26 -10.05
CA SER A 176 -1.71 7.43 -10.96
C SER A 176 -1.12 8.85 -10.89
N HIS A 177 -1.99 9.86 -10.93
CA HIS A 177 -1.60 11.27 -10.85
C HIS A 177 -0.98 11.62 -9.50
N THR A 178 -1.66 11.25 -8.40
CA THR A 178 -1.21 11.54 -7.03
C THR A 178 0.12 10.86 -6.72
N LYS A 179 0.28 9.58 -7.07
CA LYS A 179 1.56 8.88 -6.90
C LYS A 179 2.67 9.52 -7.70
N THR A 180 2.41 9.89 -8.96
CA THR A 180 3.41 10.56 -9.80
C THR A 180 3.84 11.90 -9.20
N LYS A 181 2.89 12.73 -8.76
CA LYS A 181 3.19 14.02 -8.14
C LYS A 181 3.95 13.85 -6.83
N ILE A 182 3.38 13.10 -5.88
CA ILE A 182 3.89 12.97 -4.52
C ILE A 182 5.21 12.19 -4.48
N LEU A 183 5.34 11.08 -5.20
CA LEU A 183 6.58 10.29 -5.17
C LEU A 183 7.75 10.98 -5.91
N ARG A 184 7.47 11.90 -6.83
CA ARG A 184 8.52 12.72 -7.49
C ARG A 184 8.96 13.89 -6.62
N THR A 185 8.04 14.52 -5.90
CA THR A 185 8.34 15.69 -5.05
C THR A 185 8.90 15.28 -3.69
N MET A 186 8.44 14.17 -3.12
CA MET A 186 8.92 13.66 -1.84
C MET A 186 10.21 12.84 -2.02
N ARG A 187 11.37 13.50 -1.92
CA ARG A 187 12.70 12.85 -1.84
C ARG A 187 12.96 12.24 -0.45
N GLY A 188 12.05 11.40 0.06
CA GLY A 188 12.14 10.84 1.42
C GLY A 188 11.62 11.74 2.54
N SER A 189 10.69 12.64 2.21
CA SER A 189 10.01 13.52 3.17
C SER A 189 9.06 12.72 4.08
N THR A 190 8.94 13.14 5.34
CA THR A 190 7.97 12.63 6.32
C THR A 190 6.59 13.29 6.20
N LEU A 191 6.42 14.26 5.29
CA LEU A 191 5.23 15.12 5.17
C LEU A 191 4.11 14.52 4.29
N LEU A 192 3.99 13.20 4.22
CA LEU A 192 3.02 12.54 3.33
C LEU A 192 1.59 13.07 3.55
N GLU A 193 1.13 13.16 4.79
CA GLU A 193 -0.20 13.69 5.13
C GLU A 193 -0.42 15.10 4.59
N SER A 194 0.58 15.98 4.75
CA SER A 194 0.50 17.35 4.28
C SER A 194 0.40 17.41 2.76
N HIS A 195 1.10 16.53 2.05
CA HIS A 195 1.00 16.43 0.59
C HIS A 195 -0.35 15.86 0.14
N LEU A 196 -0.91 14.89 0.84
CA LEU A 196 -2.25 14.37 0.56
C LEU A 196 -3.32 15.44 0.80
N THR A 197 -3.20 16.18 1.90
CA THR A 197 -4.08 17.30 2.25
C THR A 197 -3.99 18.43 1.23
N GLU A 198 -2.77 18.80 0.80
CA GLU A 198 -2.56 19.79 -0.26
C GLU A 198 -3.16 19.35 -1.59
N TYR A 199 -3.05 18.06 -1.92
CA TYR A 199 -3.63 17.51 -3.15
C TYR A 199 -5.16 17.62 -3.13
N TRP A 200 -5.79 17.24 -2.02
CA TRP A 200 -7.24 17.42 -1.83
C TRP A 200 -7.64 18.90 -1.91
N TYR A 201 -6.88 19.80 -1.27
CA TYR A 201 -7.18 21.22 -1.34
C TYR A 201 -7.15 21.76 -2.77
N ARG A 202 -6.22 21.28 -3.61
CA ARG A 202 -6.19 21.63 -5.04
C ARG A 202 -7.39 21.14 -5.83
N THR A 203 -7.95 19.99 -5.48
CA THR A 203 -9.10 19.45 -6.22
C THR A 203 -10.37 20.26 -5.96
N THR A 204 -10.44 20.94 -4.80
CA THR A 204 -11.57 21.79 -4.41
C THR A 204 -11.35 23.28 -4.71
N HIS A 205 -10.11 23.72 -4.97
CA HIS A 205 -9.76 25.12 -5.18
C HIS A 205 -8.91 25.32 -6.44
N LYS A 206 -9.57 25.63 -7.57
CA LYS A 206 -8.91 25.95 -8.84
C LYS A 206 -7.89 27.07 -8.70
N ASN A 207 -8.26 28.14 -8.01
CA ASN A 207 -7.40 29.29 -7.72
C ASN A 207 -6.91 29.26 -6.28
N MET A 208 -5.86 28.48 -6.05
CA MET A 208 -5.33 28.20 -4.71
C MET A 208 -5.02 29.45 -3.89
N PHE A 209 -4.36 30.46 -4.47
CA PHE A 209 -3.88 31.62 -3.70
C PHE A 209 -5.02 32.48 -3.15
N PRO A 210 -6.01 32.93 -3.95
CA PRO A 210 -7.19 33.60 -3.42
C PRO A 210 -7.95 32.78 -2.38
N SER A 211 -8.10 31.47 -2.61
CA SER A 211 -8.81 30.59 -1.66
C SER A 211 -8.11 30.52 -0.30
N ILE A 212 -6.78 30.40 -0.29
CA ILE A 212 -5.99 30.37 0.95
C ILE A 212 -6.18 31.68 1.73
N LEU A 213 -6.17 32.83 1.05
CA LEU A 213 -6.36 34.12 1.72
C LEU A 213 -7.74 34.23 2.36
N GLU A 214 -8.79 33.80 1.68
CA GLU A 214 -10.15 33.83 2.22
C GLU A 214 -10.31 32.85 3.40
N ASP A 215 -9.71 31.67 3.33
CA ASP A 215 -9.75 30.70 4.44
C ASP A 215 -9.01 31.22 5.68
N ILE A 216 -7.85 31.87 5.50
CA ILE A 216 -7.13 32.54 6.60
C ILE A 216 -7.99 33.65 7.20
N ARG A 217 -8.67 34.44 6.36
CA ARG A 217 -9.56 35.52 6.80
C ARG A 217 -10.71 34.97 7.64
N ARG A 218 -11.35 33.89 7.19
CA ARG A 218 -12.45 33.22 7.91
C ARG A 218 -11.99 32.63 9.23
N TYR A 219 -10.81 32.01 9.26
CA TYR A 219 -10.24 31.45 10.49
C TYR A 219 -9.99 32.52 11.55
N ARG A 220 -9.49 33.70 11.15
CA ARG A 220 -9.23 34.83 12.06
C ARG A 220 -10.47 35.50 12.64
N MET A 221 -11.65 35.26 12.05
CA MET A 221 -12.92 35.84 12.50
C MET A 221 -13.71 34.92 13.45
N LYS A 222 -13.24 33.69 13.69
CA LYS A 222 -13.77 32.77 14.68
C LYS A 222 -13.01 32.90 15.99
#